data_AF-A0A4Y9F9H7-F1
#
_entry.id   AF-A0A4Y9F9H7-F1
#
_cell.length_a   1.000
_cell.length_b   1.000
_cell.length_c   1.000
_cell.angle_alpha   90.00
_cell.angle_beta   90.00
_cell.angle_gamma   90.00
#
_symmetry.space_group_name_H-M   'P 1'
#
loop_
_entity.id
_entity.type
_entity.pdbx_description
1 polymer ?
#
loop_
_entity_poly.entity_id
_entity_poly.type
_entity_poly.pdbx_seq_one_letter_code
_entity_poly.pdbx_strand_id
1 'polypeptide(L)'
;MHEALLLLHNLVRWLVLAFGLWVVFRPGARSGAFFAHTLTLQVVLGVVLAFVSPLFQGALANLEGVMQTPGEARYFVAEHWVGGLIALGLAHAGLGQVRRGKPRARLFFALALGLLLLSIPWFRPLLRF
;
A
#
# COMPACT_ATOMS: atom_id res chain seq x y z
N MET A 1 14.34 -11.65 -11.27
CA MET A 1 13.21 -10.72 -11.49
C MET A 1 12.44 -10.45 -10.19
N HIS A 2 12.03 -11.49 -9.44
CA HIS A 2 11.31 -11.35 -8.17
C HIS A 2 12.03 -10.44 -7.15
N GLU A 3 13.30 -10.72 -6.82
CA GLU A 3 14.05 -9.96 -5.81
C GLU A 3 14.17 -8.46 -6.13
N ALA A 4 14.42 -8.12 -7.39
CA ALA A 4 14.51 -6.73 -7.83
C ALA A 4 13.16 -5.98 -7.66
N LEU A 5 12.04 -6.64 -8.01
CA LEU A 5 10.71 -6.08 -7.80
C LEU A 5 10.38 -5.96 -6.32
N LEU A 6 10.80 -6.92 -5.50
CA LEU A 6 10.57 -6.93 -4.06
C LEU A 6 11.33 -5.78 -3.38
N LEU A 7 12.61 -5.62 -3.73
CA LEU A 7 13.43 -4.49 -3.27
C LEU A 7 12.79 -3.17 -3.68
N LEU A 8 12.40 -3.02 -4.95
CA LEU A 8 11.78 -1.79 -5.45
C LEU A 8 10.47 -1.47 -4.73
N HIS A 9 9.58 -2.44 -4.57
CA HIS A 9 8.32 -2.28 -3.83
C HIS A 9 8.56 -1.89 -2.37
N ASN A 10 9.61 -2.43 -1.75
CA ASN A 10 9.96 -2.06 -0.38
C ASN A 10 10.55 -0.65 -0.25
N LEU A 11 11.35 -0.20 -1.24
CA LEU A 11 11.86 1.18 -1.28
C LEU A 11 10.72 2.19 -1.51
N VAL A 12 9.83 1.92 -2.46
CA VAL A 12 8.70 2.80 -2.78
C VAL A 12 7.74 2.95 -1.58
N ARG A 13 7.60 1.93 -0.72
CA ARG A 13 6.83 2.03 0.54
C ARG A 13 7.26 3.22 1.38
N TRP A 14 8.56 3.46 1.52
CA TRP A 14 9.07 4.57 2.32
C TRP A 14 8.74 5.93 1.69
N LEU A 15 8.76 6.01 0.35
CA LEU A 15 8.30 7.20 -0.37
C LEU A 15 6.79 7.44 -0.16
N VAL A 16 5.98 6.38 -0.19
CA VAL A 16 4.54 6.47 0.12
C VAL A 16 4.32 7.03 1.52
N LEU A 17 5.05 6.53 2.53
CA LEU A 17 4.94 7.01 3.91
C LEU A 17 5.39 8.47 4.05
N ALA A 18 6.50 8.84 3.43
CA ALA A 18 7.01 10.21 3.44
C ALA A 18 6.00 11.20 2.83
N PHE A 19 5.43 10.86 1.67
CA PHE A 19 4.43 11.70 1.02
C PHE A 19 3.07 11.68 1.75
N GLY A 20 2.70 10.55 2.35
CA GLY A 20 1.52 10.43 3.21
C GLY A 20 1.62 11.37 4.41
N LEU A 21 2.76 11.39 5.09
CA LEU A 21 3.01 12.29 6.20
C LEU A 21 2.98 13.76 5.74
N TRP A 22 3.63 14.06 4.62
CA TRP A 22 3.64 15.41 4.04
C TRP A 22 2.22 15.93 3.76
N VAL A 23 1.36 15.13 3.11
CA VAL A 23 0.01 15.56 2.75
C VAL A 23 -0.90 15.70 3.97
N VAL A 24 -0.72 14.89 5.02
CA VAL A 24 -1.49 15.02 6.26
C VAL A 24 -1.20 16.34 6.98
N PHE A 25 0.08 16.71 7.11
CA PHE A 25 0.47 17.97 7.76
C PHE A 25 0.23 19.20 6.89
N ARG A 26 0.46 19.09 5.58
CA ARG A 26 0.31 20.18 4.61
C ARG A 26 -0.52 19.72 3.41
N PRO A 27 -1.86 19.59 3.58
CA PRO A 27 -2.73 19.14 2.50
C PRO A 27 -2.77 20.18 1.39
N GLY A 28 -2.41 19.76 0.18
CA GLY A 28 -2.43 20.59 -1.01
C GLY A 28 -2.49 19.73 -2.27
N ALA A 29 -2.81 20.33 -3.40
CA ALA A 29 -2.91 19.59 -4.66
C ALA A 29 -1.60 18.88 -5.03
N ARG A 30 -0.44 19.52 -4.76
CA ARG A 30 0.89 18.95 -5.00
C ARG A 30 1.18 17.77 -4.08
N SER A 31 1.09 17.97 -2.76
CA SER A 31 1.36 16.90 -1.77
C SER A 31 0.40 15.72 -1.92
N GLY A 32 -0.89 16.00 -2.18
CA GLY A 32 -1.88 14.97 -2.48
C GLY A 32 -1.59 14.19 -3.77
N ALA A 33 -1.10 14.86 -4.81
CA ALA A 33 -0.71 14.18 -6.04
C ALA A 33 0.51 13.27 -5.80
N PHE A 34 1.55 13.75 -5.12
CA PHE A 34 2.71 12.92 -4.79
C PHE A 34 2.31 11.68 -3.98
N PHE A 35 1.48 11.83 -2.94
CA PHE A 35 1.01 10.70 -2.16
C PHE A 35 0.19 9.71 -2.98
N ALA A 36 -0.86 10.19 -3.68
CA ALA A 36 -1.77 9.31 -4.42
C ALA A 36 -1.08 8.56 -5.58
N HIS A 37 -0.22 9.23 -6.36
CA HIS A 37 0.45 8.59 -7.50
C HIS A 37 1.60 7.68 -7.06
N THR A 38 2.31 8.01 -5.98
CA THR A 38 3.32 7.08 -5.42
C THR A 38 2.64 5.85 -4.82
N LEU A 39 1.48 6.00 -4.19
CA LEU A 39 0.67 4.87 -3.75
C LEU A 39 0.13 4.04 -4.94
N THR A 40 -0.25 4.68 -6.05
CA THR A 40 -0.58 3.96 -7.30
C THR A 40 0.62 3.12 -7.75
N LEU A 41 1.82 3.69 -7.79
CA LEU A 41 3.04 2.94 -8.14
C LEU A 41 3.27 1.77 -7.18
N GLN A 42 3.12 1.97 -5.87
CA GLN A 42 3.23 0.91 -4.86
C GLN A 42 2.27 -0.25 -5.14
N VAL A 43 1.00 0.05 -5.42
CA VAL A 43 -0.03 -0.95 -5.71
C VAL A 43 0.29 -1.69 -7.01
N VAL A 44 0.68 -0.98 -8.08
CA VAL A 44 1.07 -1.61 -9.36
C VAL A 44 2.24 -2.57 -9.15
N LEU A 45 3.28 -2.14 -8.42
CA LEU A 45 4.41 -3.00 -8.07
C LEU A 45 3.96 -4.22 -7.24
N GLY A 46 3.01 -4.04 -6.32
CA GLY A 46 2.44 -5.11 -5.49
C GLY A 46 1.65 -6.13 -6.32
N VAL A 47 0.87 -5.67 -7.29
CA VAL A 47 0.14 -6.53 -8.23
C VAL A 47 1.11 -7.33 -9.10
N VAL A 48 2.12 -6.69 -9.67
CA VAL A 48 3.17 -7.39 -10.45
C VAL A 48 3.89 -8.39 -9.56
N LEU A 49 4.20 -8.04 -8.31
CA LEU A 49 4.80 -8.95 -7.34
C LEU A 49 3.93 -10.17 -7.05
N ALA A 50 2.61 -10.01 -6.94
CA ALA A 50 1.70 -11.13 -6.71
C ALA A 50 1.82 -12.20 -7.80
N PHE A 51 2.04 -11.82 -9.06
CA PHE A 51 2.19 -12.76 -10.17
C PHE A 51 3.53 -13.51 -10.17
N VAL A 52 4.57 -12.97 -9.54
CA VAL A 52 5.94 -13.49 -9.65
C VAL A 52 6.51 -13.97 -8.31
N SER A 53 5.75 -13.81 -7.23
CA SER A 53 6.12 -14.16 -5.87
C SER A 53 5.84 -15.63 -5.59
N PRO A 54 6.85 -16.44 -5.24
CA PRO A 54 6.65 -17.83 -4.83
C PRO A 54 5.71 -17.95 -3.62
N LEU A 55 5.78 -16.99 -2.68
CA LEU A 55 4.90 -16.97 -1.50
C LEU A 55 3.44 -16.75 -1.90
N PHE A 56 3.17 -15.81 -2.80
CA PHE A 56 1.80 -15.49 -3.21
C PHE A 56 1.22 -16.60 -4.09
N GLN A 57 1.99 -17.10 -5.06
CA GLN A 57 1.59 -18.19 -5.94
C GLN A 57 1.38 -19.51 -5.17
N GLY A 58 2.28 -19.83 -4.23
CA GLY A 58 2.12 -21.00 -3.36
C GLY A 58 0.90 -20.88 -2.44
N ALA A 59 0.61 -19.67 -1.93
CA ALA A 59 -0.59 -19.43 -1.13
C ALA A 59 -1.89 -19.60 -1.93
N LEU A 60 -1.91 -19.15 -3.20
CA LEU A 60 -3.05 -19.34 -4.10
C LEU A 60 -3.26 -20.82 -4.46
N ALA A 61 -2.17 -21.57 -4.69
CA ALA A 61 -2.25 -22.99 -5.03
C ALA A 61 -2.84 -23.86 -3.90
N ASN A 62 -2.76 -23.42 -2.65
CA ASN A 62 -3.33 -24.09 -1.48
C ASN A 62 -4.23 -23.14 -0.66
N LEU A 63 -5.13 -22.42 -1.35
CA LEU A 63 -5.90 -21.34 -0.72
C LEU A 63 -6.77 -21.84 0.45
N GLU A 64 -7.40 -23.01 0.31
CA GLU A 64 -8.25 -23.59 1.36
C GLU A 64 -7.49 -23.78 2.67
N GLY A 65 -6.33 -24.45 2.63
CA GLY A 65 -5.50 -24.66 3.81
C GLY A 65 -4.97 -23.34 4.38
N VAL A 66 -4.56 -22.41 3.52
CA VAL A 66 -4.03 -21.10 3.94
C VAL A 66 -5.10 -20.25 4.65
N MET A 67 -6.37 -20.34 4.24
CA MET A 67 -7.45 -19.59 4.88
C MET A 67 -7.82 -20.13 6.28
N GLN A 68 -7.62 -21.42 6.54
CA GLN A 68 -7.98 -22.06 7.80
C GLN A 68 -7.01 -21.73 8.95
N THR A 69 -5.75 -21.40 8.65
CA THR A 69 -4.71 -21.13 9.65
C THR A 69 -4.22 -19.68 9.60
N PRO A 70 -4.18 -18.95 10.72
CA PRO A 70 -3.49 -17.66 10.78
C PRO A 70 -2.01 -17.80 10.41
N GLY A 71 -1.50 -16.88 9.59
CA GLY A 71 -0.10 -16.90 9.20
C GLY A 71 0.24 -15.88 8.10
N GLU A 72 1.52 -15.81 7.75
CA GLU A 72 2.02 -14.86 6.76
C GLU A 72 1.34 -15.03 5.39
N ALA A 73 1.20 -16.27 4.92
CA ALA A 73 0.58 -16.57 3.62
C ALA A 73 -0.85 -16.01 3.54
N ARG A 74 -1.66 -16.23 4.60
CA ARG A 74 -3.03 -15.70 4.71
C ARG A 74 -3.03 -14.18 4.70
N TYR A 75 -2.15 -13.56 5.49
CA TYR A 75 -2.03 -12.10 5.55
C TYR A 75 -1.75 -11.50 4.17
N PHE A 76 -0.80 -12.05 3.41
CA PHE A 76 -0.48 -11.53 2.08
C PHE A 76 -1.60 -11.73 1.06
N VAL A 77 -2.26 -12.88 1.05
CA VAL A 77 -3.29 -13.21 0.04
C VAL A 77 -4.67 -12.64 0.35
N ALA A 78 -4.99 -12.34 1.62
CA ALA A 78 -6.32 -11.90 2.04
C ALA A 78 -6.38 -10.50 2.67
N GLU A 79 -5.33 -10.02 3.31
CA GLU A 79 -5.40 -8.85 4.20
C GLU A 79 -4.59 -7.66 3.66
N HIS A 80 -3.33 -7.91 3.29
CA HIS A 80 -2.34 -6.89 2.93
C HIS A 80 -2.76 -6.02 1.73
N TRP A 81 -3.07 -6.64 0.60
CA TRP A 81 -3.38 -5.92 -0.63
C TRP A 81 -4.74 -5.23 -0.58
N VAL A 82 -5.70 -5.79 0.17
CA VAL A 82 -7.05 -5.23 0.35
C VAL A 82 -6.95 -3.87 1.03
N GLY A 83 -6.20 -3.78 2.13
CA GLY A 83 -5.97 -2.51 2.81
C GLY A 83 -5.23 -1.49 1.91
N GLY A 84 -4.29 -1.96 1.09
CA GLY A 84 -3.62 -1.13 0.08
C GLY A 84 -4.57 -0.53 -0.97
N LEU A 85 -5.53 -1.31 -1.48
CA LEU A 85 -6.52 -0.83 -2.45
C LEU A 85 -7.52 0.15 -1.85
N ILE A 86 -7.99 -0.10 -0.63
CA ILE A 86 -8.86 0.83 0.09
C ILE A 86 -8.11 2.14 0.36
N ALA A 87 -6.85 2.06 0.80
CA ALA A 87 -6.02 3.24 1.02
C ALA A 87 -5.78 4.02 -0.28
N LEU A 88 -5.60 3.34 -1.42
CA LEU A 88 -5.49 3.95 -2.74
C LEU A 88 -6.75 4.75 -3.10
N GLY A 89 -7.92 4.16 -2.91
CA GLY A 89 -9.21 4.84 -3.11
C GLY A 89 -9.35 6.10 -2.23
N LEU A 90 -9.00 5.99 -0.95
CA LEU A 90 -9.02 7.11 0.00
C LEU A 90 -8.02 8.22 -0.39
N ALA A 91 -6.81 7.87 -0.84
CA ALA A 91 -5.82 8.83 -1.28
C ALA A 91 -6.28 9.63 -2.51
N HIS A 92 -6.86 8.96 -3.51
CA HIS A 92 -7.43 9.62 -4.69
C HIS A 92 -8.69 10.43 -4.37
N ALA A 93 -9.52 9.96 -3.44
CA ALA A 93 -10.64 10.76 -2.92
C ALA A 93 -10.14 12.04 -2.24
N GLY A 94 -9.11 11.95 -1.38
CA GLY A 94 -8.45 13.10 -0.77
C GLY A 94 -7.91 14.10 -1.80
N LEU A 95 -7.27 13.60 -2.86
CA LEU A 95 -6.78 14.41 -3.97
C LEU A 95 -7.92 15.12 -4.72
N GLY A 96 -9.01 14.41 -4.98
CA GLY A 96 -10.20 15.00 -5.59
C GLY A 96 -10.83 16.10 -4.73
N GLN A 97 -10.79 15.95 -3.41
CA GLN A 97 -11.36 16.92 -2.47
C GLN A 97 -10.45 18.15 -2.31
N VAL A 98 -9.13 17.97 -2.23
CA VAL A 98 -8.19 19.09 -2.06
C VAL A 98 -8.15 19.99 -3.30
N ARG A 99 -8.24 19.42 -4.50
CA ARG A 99 -8.33 20.18 -5.76
C ARG A 99 -9.60 21.02 -5.86
N ARG A 100 -10.64 20.67 -5.11
CA ARG A 100 -11.92 21.40 -5.03
C ARG A 100 -12.01 22.30 -3.79
N GLY A 101 -10.92 22.49 -3.04
CA GLY A 101 -10.90 23.32 -1.84
C GLY A 101 -11.75 22.79 -0.68
N LYS A 102 -12.08 21.49 -0.65
CA LYS A 102 -12.98 20.93 0.38
C LYS A 102 -12.21 20.61 1.67
N PRO A 103 -12.78 20.94 2.86
CA PRO A 103 -12.09 20.77 4.15
C PRO A 103 -11.84 19.30 4.52
N ARG A 104 -12.66 18.38 3.98
CA ARG A 104 -12.56 16.93 4.28
C ARG A 104 -11.34 16.26 3.65
N ALA A 105 -10.56 16.92 2.80
CA ALA A 105 -9.42 16.32 2.13
C ALA A 105 -8.38 15.74 3.11
N ARG A 106 -8.06 16.46 4.19
CA ARG A 106 -7.13 15.99 5.22
C ARG A 106 -7.59 14.69 5.88
N LEU A 107 -8.90 14.54 6.13
CA LEU A 107 -9.46 13.33 6.72
C LEU A 107 -9.23 12.11 5.81
N PHE A 108 -9.53 12.23 4.51
CA PHE A 108 -9.29 11.14 3.55
C PHE A 108 -7.82 10.74 3.49
N PHE A 109 -6.90 11.71 3.48
CA PHE A 109 -5.47 11.42 3.52
C PHE A 109 -5.03 10.77 4.83
N ALA A 110 -5.56 11.21 5.97
CA ALA A 110 -5.24 10.62 7.27
C ALA A 110 -5.76 9.18 7.39
N LEU A 111 -6.97 8.90 6.90
CA LEU A 111 -7.53 7.55 6.84
C LEU A 111 -6.72 6.65 5.90
N ALA A 112 -6.32 7.16 4.73
CA ALA A 112 -5.46 6.42 3.81
C ALA A 112 -4.11 6.06 4.46
N LEU A 113 -3.44 7.04 5.09
CA LEU A 113 -2.17 6.81 5.77
C LEU A 113 -2.33 5.85 6.96
N GLY A 114 -3.37 6.02 7.77
CA GLY A 114 -3.66 5.13 8.90
C GLY A 114 -3.88 3.69 8.45
N LEU A 115 -4.63 3.48 7.37
CA LEU A 115 -4.84 2.15 6.82
C LEU A 115 -3.54 1.55 6.27
N LEU A 116 -2.71 2.33 5.59
CA LEU A 116 -1.39 1.86 5.16
C LEU A 116 -0.52 1.42 6.34
N LEU A 117 -0.51 2.19 7.44
CA LEU A 117 0.25 1.82 8.64
C LEU A 117 -0.22 0.48 9.22
N LEU A 118 -1.51 0.17 9.14
CA LEU A 118 -2.07 -1.12 9.58
C LEU A 118 -1.79 -2.25 8.57
N SER A 119 -1.75 -1.95 7.28
CA SER A 119 -1.58 -2.92 6.21
C SER A 119 -0.13 -3.18 5.83
N ILE A 120 0.84 -2.43 6.34
CA ILE A 120 2.26 -2.71 6.08
C ILE A 120 2.73 -3.90 6.94
N PRO A 121 3.39 -4.91 6.35
CA PRO A 121 3.94 -6.03 7.10
C PRO A 121 5.25 -5.63 7.79
N TRP A 122 5.16 -4.93 8.93
CA TRP A 122 6.32 -4.43 9.68
C TRP A 122 7.27 -5.53 10.18
N PHE A 123 6.78 -6.76 10.29
CA PHE A 123 7.58 -7.94 10.63
C PHE A 123 8.55 -8.38 9.52
N ARG A 124 8.44 -7.82 8.31
CA ARG A 124 9.38 -8.10 7.21
C ARG A 124 10.59 -7.17 7.27
N PRO A 125 11.82 -7.70 7.12
CA PRO A 125 13.03 -6.88 7.13
C PRO A 125 13.09 -5.92 5.93
N LEU A 126 13.83 -4.82 6.10
CA LEU A 126 14.00 -3.81 5.05
C LEU A 126 14.90 -4.29 3.92
N LEU A 127 15.97 -5.03 4.23
CA LEU A 127 16.84 -5.66 3.24
C LEU A 127 16.82 -7.16 3.49
N ARG A 128 16.49 -7.93 2.46
CA ARG A 128 16.75 -9.37 2.41
C ARG A 128 18.05 -9.52 1.61
N PHE A 129 19.08 -10.07 2.24
CA PHE A 129 20.35 -10.45 1.60
C PHE A 129 20.39 -11.96 1.47
#